data_AF-A0A844M9K9-F1
#
_entry.id   AF-A0A844M9K9-F1
#
_cell.length_a   1.000
_cell.length_b   1.000
_cell.length_c   1.000
_cell.angle_alpha   90.00
_cell.angle_beta   90.00
_cell.angle_gamma   90.00
#
_symmetry.space_group_name_H-M   'P 1'
#
loop_
_entity.id
_entity.type
_entity.pdbx_description
1 polymer ?
#
loop_
_entity_poly.entity_id
_entity_poly.type
_entity_poly.pdbx_seq_one_letter_code
_entity_poly.pdbx_strand_id
1 'polypeptide(L)'
;MKKLSEEILDFLEKYAVRNSEEPDDYTSPYSSPDADQLFAAAKLLKLEKTPISVYSSWESGGYKPYSSKEGREWHNSLVKKINSLADKK
;
A
#
# COMPACT_ATOMS: atom_id res chain seq x y z
N MET A 1 -6.25 14.89 1.02
CA MET A 1 -5.76 13.50 1.25
C MET A 1 -5.86 12.62 -0.01
N LYS A 2 -6.78 12.92 -0.93
CA LYS A 2 -7.00 12.16 -2.19
C LYS A 2 -5.73 11.94 -3.04
N LYS A 3 -4.87 12.95 -3.19
CA LYS A 3 -3.60 12.81 -3.93
C LYS A 3 -2.68 11.71 -3.39
N LEU A 4 -2.60 11.54 -2.07
CA LEU A 4 -1.80 10.46 -1.48
C LEU A 4 -2.47 9.10 -1.69
N SER A 5 -3.81 9.04 -1.67
CA SER A 5 -4.52 7.81 -2.06
C SER A 5 -4.20 7.40 -3.48
N GLU A 6 -4.19 8.34 -4.43
CA GLU A 6 -3.88 8.07 -5.84
C GLU A 6 -2.43 7.58 -5.97
N GLU A 7 -1.49 8.27 -5.32
CA GLU A 7 -0.07 7.87 -5.30
C GLU A 7 0.14 6.45 -4.76
N ILE A 8 -0.62 6.03 -3.74
CA ILE A 8 -0.57 4.66 -3.21
C ILE A 8 -1.14 3.65 -4.22
N LEU A 9 -2.25 3.99 -4.88
CA LEU A 9 -2.86 3.10 -5.87
C LEU A 9 -1.95 2.90 -7.09
N ASP A 10 -1.30 3.96 -7.57
CA ASP A 10 -0.32 3.90 -8.67
C ASP A 10 0.89 3.02 -8.27
N PHE A 11 1.36 3.16 -7.04
CA PHE A 11 2.43 2.30 -6.51
C PHE A 11 2.01 0.83 -6.49
N LEU A 12 0.80 0.53 -5.98
CA LEU A 12 0.29 -0.83 -5.90
C LEU A 12 0.09 -1.43 -7.30
N GLU A 13 -0.42 -0.65 -8.25
CA GLU A 13 -0.54 -1.09 -9.64
C GLU A 13 0.81 -1.47 -10.25
N LYS A 14 1.86 -0.68 -9.98
CA LYS A 14 3.19 -0.87 -10.57
C LYS A 14 3.99 -1.99 -9.89
N TYR A 15 3.91 -2.12 -8.58
CA TYR A 15 4.84 -2.95 -7.81
C TYR A 15 4.19 -4.06 -6.99
N ALA A 16 2.90 -3.99 -6.64
CA ALA A 16 2.30 -5.02 -5.79
C ALA A 16 2.05 -6.30 -6.58
N VAL A 17 2.35 -7.42 -5.94
CA VAL A 17 2.03 -8.74 -6.48
C VAL A 17 0.54 -9.00 -6.24
N ARG A 18 -0.19 -9.20 -7.33
CA ARG A 18 -1.63 -9.55 -7.28
C ARG A 18 -1.80 -11.02 -6.97
N ASN A 19 -2.93 -11.37 -6.35
CA ASN A 19 -3.34 -12.77 -6.31
C ASN A 19 -3.59 -13.28 -7.73
N SER A 20 -3.26 -14.54 -7.96
CA SER A 20 -3.48 -15.23 -9.24
C SER A 20 -4.95 -15.53 -9.51
N GLU A 21 -5.76 -15.57 -8.45
CA GLU A 21 -7.20 -15.75 -8.50
C GLU A 21 -7.89 -14.39 -8.54
N GLU A 22 -9.03 -14.30 -9.24
CA GLU A 22 -9.84 -13.09 -9.19
C GLU A 22 -10.30 -12.85 -7.75
N PRO A 23 -10.13 -11.63 -7.22
CA PRO A 23 -10.56 -11.34 -5.86
C PRO A 23 -12.07 -11.45 -5.74
N ASP A 24 -12.52 -12.28 -4.81
CA ASP A 24 -13.90 -12.41 -4.33
C ASP A 24 -14.06 -11.75 -2.95
N ASP A 25 -15.24 -11.87 -2.34
CA ASP A 25 -15.54 -11.27 -1.03
C ASP A 25 -14.61 -11.75 0.12
N TYR A 26 -13.94 -12.89 -0.06
CA TYR A 26 -13.03 -13.52 0.89
C TYR A 26 -11.55 -13.45 0.48
N THR A 27 -11.25 -13.16 -0.79
CA THR A 27 -9.88 -13.14 -1.31
C THR A 27 -9.41 -11.73 -1.62
N SER A 28 -8.27 -11.36 -1.04
CA SER A 28 -7.71 -10.03 -1.26
C SER A 28 -7.23 -9.86 -2.71
N PRO A 29 -7.28 -8.67 -3.32
CA PRO A 29 -6.65 -8.43 -4.62
C PRO A 29 -5.12 -8.66 -4.64
N TYR A 30 -4.44 -8.61 -3.49
CA TYR A 30 -2.99 -8.74 -3.41
C TYR A 30 -2.55 -10.01 -2.69
N SER A 31 -1.38 -10.51 -3.07
CA SER A 31 -0.82 -11.76 -2.52
C SER A 31 -0.11 -11.56 -1.18
N SER A 32 -0.23 -10.39 -0.55
CA SER A 32 0.50 -10.04 0.66
C SER A 32 -0.29 -9.07 1.54
N PRO A 33 -0.29 -9.30 2.87
CA PRO A 33 -0.95 -8.41 3.82
C PRO A 33 -0.37 -6.98 3.80
N ASP A 34 0.89 -6.81 3.40
CA ASP A 34 1.55 -5.51 3.29
C ASP A 34 0.86 -4.63 2.23
N ALA A 35 0.60 -5.20 1.05
CA ALA A 35 -0.08 -4.52 -0.03
C ALA A 35 -1.55 -4.23 0.33
N ASP A 36 -2.19 -5.12 1.08
CA ASP A 36 -3.55 -4.94 1.59
C ASP A 36 -3.64 -3.78 2.58
N GLN A 37 -2.66 -3.64 3.46
CA GLN A 37 -2.59 -2.52 4.40
C GLN A 37 -2.44 -1.18 3.66
N LEU A 38 -1.56 -1.11 2.66
CA LEU A 38 -1.44 0.08 1.81
C LEU A 38 -2.76 0.38 1.09
N PHE A 39 -3.43 -0.63 0.56
CA PHE A 39 -4.71 -0.47 -0.13
C PHE A 39 -5.82 0.02 0.80
N ALA A 40 -5.91 -0.52 2.02
CA ALA A 40 -6.83 -0.07 3.04
C ALA A 40 -6.56 1.40 3.44
N ALA A 41 -5.29 1.78 3.61
CA ALA A 41 -4.90 3.15 3.88
C ALA A 41 -5.32 4.10 2.73
N ALA A 42 -5.12 3.69 1.48
CA ALA A 42 -5.58 4.45 0.32
C ALA A 42 -7.10 4.65 0.34
N LYS A 43 -7.90 3.61 0.62
CA LYS A 43 -9.36 3.72 0.74
C LYS A 43 -9.78 4.75 1.80
N LEU A 44 -9.14 4.74 2.97
CA LEU A 44 -9.41 5.72 4.03
C LEU A 44 -9.06 7.14 3.59
N LEU A 45 -7.88 7.33 2.99
CA LEU A 45 -7.41 8.62 2.48
C LEU A 45 -8.31 9.18 1.37
N LYS A 46 -8.86 8.31 0.51
CA LYS A 46 -9.83 8.68 -0.54
C LYS A 46 -11.12 9.21 0.05
N LEU A 47 -11.57 8.62 1.16
CA LEU A 47 -12.72 9.04 1.95
C LEU A 47 -12.41 10.21 2.91
N GLU A 48 -11.20 10.79 2.81
CA GLU A 48 -10.74 11.91 3.65
C GLU A 48 -10.75 11.59 5.15
N LYS A 49 -10.61 10.30 5.48
CA LYS A 49 -10.45 9.79 6.85
C LYS A 49 -8.97 9.64 7.19
N THR A 50 -8.66 9.77 8.47
CA THR A 50 -7.33 9.44 9.01
C THR A 50 -7.01 7.97 8.73
N PRO A 51 -5.87 7.66 8.08
CA PRO A 51 -5.47 6.28 7.83
C PRO A 51 -5.05 5.59 9.14
N ILE A 52 -5.01 4.26 9.10
CA ILE A 52 -4.40 3.44 10.16
C ILE A 52 -2.91 3.29 9.84
N SER A 53 -2.06 3.21 10.86
CA SER A 53 -0.64 2.90 10.67
C SER A 53 -0.47 1.55 9.98
N VAL A 54 0.48 1.49 9.06
CA VAL A 54 0.81 0.31 8.28
C VAL A 54 2.18 -0.22 8.67
N TYR A 55 2.29 -1.54 8.76
CA TYR A 55 3.51 -2.29 9.00
C TYR A 55 3.90 -3.03 7.71
N SER A 56 4.15 -2.26 6.66
CA SER A 56 4.51 -2.76 5.33
C SER A 56 6.02 -2.69 5.12
N SER A 57 6.60 -3.74 4.54
CA SER A 57 8.02 -3.85 4.20
C SER A 57 8.20 -4.23 2.73
N TRP A 58 9.13 -3.56 2.03
CA TRP A 58 9.45 -3.87 0.64
C TRP A 58 9.93 -5.33 0.44
N GLU A 59 10.58 -5.91 1.45
CA GLU A 59 11.24 -7.22 1.37
C GLU A 59 10.31 -8.38 1.79
N SER A 60 9.01 -8.13 2.04
CA SER A 60 8.10 -9.09 2.67
C SER A 60 7.56 -10.21 1.77
N GLY A 61 7.72 -10.12 0.45
CA GLY A 61 6.99 -11.02 -0.46
C GLY A 61 6.07 -10.29 -1.43
N GLY A 62 5.53 -9.15 -0.98
CA GLY A 62 4.38 -8.50 -1.60
C GLY A 62 4.66 -7.57 -2.77
N TYR A 63 5.92 -7.28 -3.05
CA TYR A 63 6.31 -6.28 -4.05
C TYR A 63 7.41 -6.79 -4.98
N LYS A 64 7.35 -6.44 -6.26
CA LYS A 64 8.34 -6.87 -7.27
C LYS A 64 8.62 -5.79 -8.31
N PRO A 65 9.83 -5.76 -8.91
CA PRO A 65 10.97 -6.64 -8.62
C PRO A 65 11.76 -6.16 -7.39
N TYR A 66 12.25 -7.06 -6.54
CA TYR A 66 12.98 -6.71 -5.30
C TYR A 66 14.24 -5.86 -5.53
N SER A 67 14.84 -5.97 -6.72
CA SER A 67 16.00 -5.19 -7.13
C SER A 67 15.69 -3.72 -7.43
N SER A 68 14.42 -3.33 -7.52
CA SER A 68 14.01 -1.95 -7.79
C SER A 68 14.30 -1.04 -6.60
N LYS A 69 15.38 -0.25 -6.71
CA LYS A 69 15.71 0.80 -5.74
C LYS A 69 14.62 1.87 -5.69
N GLU A 70 14.16 2.33 -6.86
CA GLU A 70 13.07 3.30 -6.98
C GLU A 70 11.79 2.80 -6.29
N GLY A 71 11.43 1.54 -6.51
CA GLY A 71 10.26 0.92 -5.88
C GLY A 71 10.38 0.89 -4.35
N ARG A 72 11.54 0.50 -3.83
CA ARG A 72 11.83 0.51 -2.38
C ARG A 72 11.75 1.91 -1.79
N GLU A 73 12.33 2.91 -2.44
CA GLU A 73 12.32 4.29 -1.97
C GLU A 73 10.91 4.88 -1.99
N TRP A 74 10.15 4.61 -3.05
CA TRP A 74 8.76 5.04 -3.16
C TRP A 74 7.89 4.38 -2.09
N HIS A 75 8.00 3.05 -1.92
CA HIS A 75 7.34 2.31 -0.85
C HIS A 75 7.61 2.94 0.52
N ASN A 76 8.88 3.15 0.87
CA ASN A 76 9.26 3.68 2.18
C ASN A 76 8.74 5.11 2.39
N SER A 77 8.74 5.92 1.34
CA SER A 77 8.16 7.27 1.37
C SER A 77 6.66 7.22 1.67
N LEU A 78 5.91 6.33 1.01
CA LEU A 78 4.48 6.15 1.25
C LEU A 78 4.18 5.68 2.67
N VAL A 79 4.86 4.63 3.16
CA VAL A 79 4.69 4.13 4.52
C VAL A 79 4.95 5.22 5.56
N LYS A 80 6.02 6.00 5.39
CA LYS A 80 6.34 7.12 6.28
C LYS A 80 5.25 8.19 6.27
N LYS A 81 4.76 8.58 5.09
CA LYS A 81 3.67 9.57 4.94
C LYS A 81 2.38 9.08 5.63
N ILE A 82 2.01 7.81 5.42
CA ILE A 82 0.82 7.19 6.01
C ILE A 82 0.93 7.20 7.54
N ASN A 83 2.03 6.67 8.08
CA ASN A 83 2.23 6.56 9.53
C ASN A 83 2.33 7.94 10.20
N SER A 84 2.91 8.94 9.53
CA SER A 84 2.94 10.32 10.03
C SER A 84 1.55 10.98 10.10
N LEU A 85 0.59 10.50 9.29
CA LEU A 85 -0.81 10.96 9.36
C LEU A 85 -1.59 10.18 10.41
N ALA A 86 -1.32 8.88 10.56
CA ALA A 86 -1.98 8.01 11.52
C ALA A 86 -1.60 8.35 12.98
N ASP A 87 -0.36 8.77 13.23
CA ASP A 87 0.15 9.14 14.56
C ASP A 87 -0.39 10.49 15.08
N LYS A 88 -0.86 11.37 14.19
CA LYS A 88 -1.45 12.68 14.54
C LYS A 88 -2.88 12.59 15.09
N LYS A 89 -3.28 11.43 15.61
CA LYS A 89 -4.63 11.12 16.07
C LYS A 89 -4.85 11.49 17.52
#